data_AF-A0A1V8RF95-F1
#
_entry.id   AF-A0A1V8RF95-F1
#
_cell.length_a   1.000
_cell.length_b   1.000
_cell.length_c   1.000
_cell.angle_alpha   90.00
_cell.angle_beta   90.00
_cell.angle_gamma   90.00
#
_symmetry.space_group_name_H-M   'P 1'
#
loop_
_entity.id
_entity.type
_entity.pdbx_description
1 polymer ?
#
loop_
_entity_poly.entity_id
_entity_poly.type
_entity_poly.pdbx_seq_one_letter_code
_entity_poly.pdbx_strand_id
1 'polypeptide(L)' 'MSEPKNAEALKDTSRVPLGERQAWSPAQAAQVYSLDYEGVRLAINNGDLDTFRPPNRFGKPGRRRVTKAAMDRWIRGMEE' A
#
# COMPACT_ATOMS: atom_id res chain seq x y z
N MET A 1 -18.49 -24.21 8.50
CA MET A 1 -17.33 -23.86 7.65
C MET A 1 -17.56 -22.44 7.18
N SER A 2 -17.02 -21.45 7.90
CA SER A 2 -17.23 -20.04 7.57
C SER A 2 -16.13 -19.63 6.59
N GLU A 3 -16.49 -19.38 5.32
CA GLU A 3 -15.60 -18.76 4.35
C GLU A 3 -15.06 -17.43 4.92
N PRO A 4 -13.75 -17.13 4.80
CA PRO A 4 -13.28 -15.80 5.08
C PRO A 4 -13.92 -14.86 4.06
N LYS A 5 -14.71 -13.91 4.56
CA LYS A 5 -15.17 -12.74 3.79
C LYS A 5 -13.92 -11.99 3.33
N ASN A 6 -13.38 -12.38 2.18
CA ASN A 6 -12.40 -11.59 1.47
C ASN A 6 -13.11 -10.28 1.15
N ALA A 7 -12.76 -9.30 1.98
CA ALA A 7 -13.05 -7.90 1.87
C ALA A 7 -13.24 -7.56 0.41
N GLU A 8 -14.49 -7.21 0.08
CA GLU A 8 -14.87 -6.46 -1.11
C GLU A 8 -13.68 -5.60 -1.51
N ALA A 9 -12.96 -6.06 -2.53
CA ALA A 9 -11.85 -5.33 -3.11
C ALA A 9 -12.53 -4.06 -3.64
N LEU A 10 -12.54 -3.01 -2.81
CA LEU A 10 -13.14 -1.73 -3.12
C LEU A 10 -12.69 -1.41 -4.53
N LYS A 11 -13.63 -1.51 -5.46
CA LYS A 11 -13.34 -1.48 -6.89
C LYS A 11 -12.44 -0.29 -7.12
N ASP A 12 -11.24 -0.56 -7.62
CA ASP A 12 -10.24 0.47 -7.77
C ASP A 12 -10.77 1.50 -8.77
N THR A 13 -11.22 2.66 -8.26
CA THR A 13 -11.90 3.68 -9.08
C THR A 13 -10.93 4.63 -9.76
N SER A 14 -9.62 4.45 -9.55
CA SER A 14 -8.61 5.31 -10.15
C SER A 14 -8.52 5.05 -11.66
N ARG A 15 -8.50 6.14 -12.43
CA ARG A 15 -8.28 6.10 -13.89
C ARG A 15 -6.81 5.94 -14.26
N VAL A 16 -5.91 6.06 -13.29
CA VAL A 16 -4.47 5.91 -13.49
C VAL A 16 -4.12 4.42 -13.37
N PRO A 17 -3.43 3.80 -14.36
CA PRO A 17 -2.93 2.44 -14.27
C PRO A 17 -2.08 2.20 -13.03
N LEU A 18 -2.09 0.98 -12.47
CA LEU A 18 -1.48 0.72 -11.17
C LEU A 18 0.01 1.11 -11.12
N GLY A 19 0.80 0.77 -12.15
CA GLY A 19 2.24 1.06 -12.21
C GLY A 19 2.59 2.55 -12.40
N GLU A 20 1.65 3.39 -12.83
CA GLU A 20 1.88 4.82 -13.08
C GLU A 20 1.55 5.71 -11.86
N ARG A 21 0.94 5.11 -10.82
CA ARG A 21 0.53 5.85 -9.63
C ARG A 21 1.71 6.24 -8.76
N GLN A 22 1.50 7.29 -7.98
CA GLN A 22 2.47 7.78 -7.00
C GLN A 22 2.20 7.26 -5.57
N ALA A 23 1.06 6.60 -5.35
CA ALA A 23 0.73 6.01 -4.06
C ALA A 23 -0.27 4.84 -4.21
N TRP A 24 -0.18 3.90 -3.27
CA TRP A 24 -0.93 2.64 -3.29
C TRP A 24 -1.42 2.24 -1.90
N SER A 25 -2.40 1.34 -1.84
CA SER A 25 -2.58 0.55 -0.62
C SER A 25 -1.38 -0.38 -0.45
N PRO A 26 -1.11 -0.92 0.76
CA PRO A 26 -0.01 -1.87 0.95
C PRO A 26 -0.09 -3.09 0.03
N ALA A 27 -1.30 -3.63 -0.23
CA ALA A 27 -1.50 -4.74 -1.16
C ALA A 27 -1.20 -4.38 -2.62
N GLN A 28 -1.61 -3.18 -3.05
CA GLN A 28 -1.31 -2.66 -4.38
C GLN A 28 0.20 -2.39 -4.56
N ALA A 29 0.87 -1.90 -3.53
CA ALA A 29 2.32 -1.70 -3.55
C ALA A 29 3.07 -3.04 -3.67
N ALA A 30 2.65 -4.04 -2.89
CA ALA A 30 3.18 -5.40 -3.01
C ALA A 30 3.05 -5.94 -4.45
N GLN A 31 1.89 -5.72 -5.08
CA GLN A 31 1.69 -6.08 -6.49
C GLN A 31 2.63 -5.34 -7.44
N VAL A 32 2.79 -4.02 -7.31
CA VAL A 32 3.62 -3.20 -8.21
C VAL A 32 5.10 -3.57 -8.12
N TYR A 33 5.60 -3.81 -6.91
CA TYR A 33 7.00 -4.14 -6.65
C TYR A 33 7.28 -5.65 -6.67
N SER A 34 6.29 -6.48 -7.00
CA SER A 34 6.41 -7.95 -6.99
C SER A 34 6.92 -8.50 -5.65
N LEU A 35 6.39 -7.97 -4.55
CA LEU A 35 6.75 -8.35 -3.17
C LEU A 35 5.62 -9.16 -2.51
N ASP A 36 5.97 -9.86 -1.43
CA ASP A 36 4.97 -10.42 -0.53
C ASP A 36 4.26 -9.34 0.28
N TYR A 37 2.94 -9.47 0.43
CA TYR A 37 2.11 -8.53 1.17
C TYR A 37 2.46 -8.48 2.66
N GLU A 38 2.74 -9.65 3.28
CA GLU A 38 3.09 -9.68 4.70
C GLU A 38 4.45 -9.01 4.96
N GLY A 39 5.41 -9.16 4.05
CA GLY A 39 6.67 -8.40 4.08
C GLY A 39 6.46 -6.88 4.10
N VAL A 40 5.63 -6.36 3.18
CA VAL A 40 5.27 -4.92 3.15
C VAL A 40 4.54 -4.52 4.44
N ARG A 41 3.64 -5.37 4.95
CA ARG A 41 2.89 -5.09 6.20
C ARG A 41 3.81 -5.03 7.41
N LEU A 42 4.81 -5.92 7.50
CA LEU A 42 5.80 -5.94 8.57
C LEU A 42 6.68 -4.70 8.54
N ALA A 43 7.23 -4.33 7.38
CA ALA A 43 8.04 -3.12 7.23
C ALA A 43 7.28 -1.85 7.67
N ILE A 44 6.00 -1.76 7.32
CA ILE A 44 5.13 -0.67 7.77
C ILE A 44 4.96 -0.66 9.30
N ASN A 45 4.79 -1.84 9.92
CA ASN A 45 4.56 -1.94 11.36
C ASN A 45 5.84 -1.66 12.17
N ASN A 46 7.00 -2.02 11.62
CA ASN A 46 8.31 -1.77 12.21
C ASN A 46 8.77 -0.30 12.05
N GLY A 47 8.17 0.43 11.11
CA GLY A 47 8.54 1.81 10.80
C GLY A 47 9.61 1.94 9.72
N ASP A 48 9.97 0.83 9.06
CA ASP A 48 10.95 0.81 7.96
C ASP A 48 10.37 1.42 6.67
N LEU A 49 9.04 1.31 6.49
CA LEU A 49 8.33 1.84 5.33
C LEU A 49 7.34 2.95 5.72
N ASP A 50 7.64 4.18 5.29
CA ASP A 50 6.84 5.37 5.55
C ASP A 50 5.43 5.26 4.96
N THR A 51 4.43 5.67 5.76
CA THR A 51 3.01 5.62 5.35
C THR A 51 2.26 6.90 5.68
N PHE A 52 1.19 7.16 4.94
CA PHE A 52 0.29 8.27 5.21
C PHE A 52 -1.17 7.84 5.13
N ARG A 53 -2.08 8.68 5.63
CA ARG A 53 -3.53 8.44 5.61
C ARG A 53 -4.22 9.62 4.94
N PRO A 54 -4.49 9.57 3.61
CA PRO A 54 -5.21 10.64 2.95
C PRO A 54 -6.58 10.84 3.59
N PRO A 55 -7.05 12.10 3.75
CA PRO A 55 -8.36 12.35 4.32
C PRO A 55 -9.45 11.74 3.44
N ASN A 56 -10.49 11.21 4.08
CA ASN A 56 -11.70 10.80 3.39
C ASN A 56 -12.57 12.02 3.04
N ARG A 57 -13.71 11.79 2.38
CA ARG A 57 -14.67 12.86 2.01
C ARG A 57 -15.19 13.70 3.18
N PHE A 58 -15.00 13.24 4.42
CA PHE A 58 -15.40 13.92 5.65
C PHE A 58 -14.20 14.57 6.38
N GLY A 59 -13.03 14.64 5.74
CA GLY A 59 -11.80 15.18 6.34
C GLY A 59 -11.15 14.28 7.40
N LYS A 60 -11.70 13.09 7.69
CA LYS A 60 -11.14 12.15 8.66
C LYS A 60 -10.03 11.31 8.02
N PRO A 61 -9.01 10.87 8.78
CA PRO A 61 -7.96 10.00 8.25
C PRO A 61 -8.54 8.76 7.56
N GLY A 62 -8.17 8.56 6.30
CA GLY A 62 -8.60 7.42 5.50
C GLY A 62 -7.75 6.17 5.71
N ARG A 63 -7.82 5.26 4.74
CA ARG A 63 -7.01 4.04 4.71
C ARG A 63 -5.54 4.38 4.51
N ARG A 64 -4.66 3.62 5.15
CA ARG A 64 -3.21 3.75 5.02
C ARG A 64 -2.78 3.56 3.56
N ARG A 65 -1.86 4.42 3.11
CA ARG A 65 -1.22 4.38 1.79
C ARG A 65 0.29 4.49 1.95
N VAL A 66 1.00 3.97 0.96
CA VAL A 66 2.45 4.11 0.78
C VAL A 66 2.70 4.87 -0.50
N THR A 67 3.74 5.70 -0.53
CA THR A 67 4.13 6.45 -1.74
C THR A 67 5.17 5.67 -2.53
N LYS A 68 5.29 5.97 -3.83
CA LYS A 68 6.37 5.49 -4.69
C LYS A 68 7.75 5.82 -4.10
N ALA A 69 7.95 7.06 -3.67
CA ALA A 69 9.22 7.47 -3.08
C ALA A 69 9.58 6.68 -1.79
N ALA A 70 8.59 6.38 -0.94
CA ALA A 70 8.82 5.59 0.27
C ALA A 70 9.21 4.14 -0.06
N MET A 71 8.51 3.51 -1.03
CA MET A 71 8.84 2.17 -1.51
C MET A 71 10.23 2.13 -2.15
N ASP A 72 10.53 3.07 -3.05
CA ASP A 72 11.84 3.16 -3.74
C ASP A 72 12.99 3.30 -2.72
N ARG A 73 12.81 4.13 -1.70
CA ARG A 73 13.79 4.29 -0.61
C ARG A 73 13.98 3.00 0.18
N TRP A 74 12.88 2.35 0.56
CA TRP A 74 12.92 1.13 1.36
C TRP A 74 13.59 -0.02 0.59
N ILE A 75 13.22 -0.23 -0.68
CA ILE A 75 13.81 -1.27 -1.54
C ILE A 75 15.29 -1.05 -1.76
N ARG A 76 15.70 0.18 -2.06
CA ARG A 76 17.12 0.51 -2.19
C ARG A 76 17.90 0.18 -0.92
N GLY A 77 17.31 0.42 0.26
CA GLY A 77 17.93 0.07 1.54
C GLY A 77 18.02 -1.42 1.84
N MET A 78 17.38 -2.29 1.05
CA MET A 78 17.52 -3.76 1.14
C MET A 78 18.62 -4.31 0.23
N GLU A 79 19.04 -3.55 -0.79
CA GLU A 79 20.06 -3.95 -1.77
C GLU A 79 21.49 -3.57 -1.35
N GLU A 80 21.63 -2.68 -0.36
CA GLU A 80 22.90 -2.23 0.26
C GLU A 80 23.21 -3.02 1.53
#